data_AF-A0AAU6KZY1-F1
#
_entry.id   AF-A0AAU6KZY1-F1
#
_cell.length_a   1.000
_cell.length_b   1.000
_cell.length_c   1.000
_cell.angle_alpha   90.00
_cell.angle_beta   90.00
_cell.angle_gamma   90.00
#
_symmetry.space_group_name_H-M   'P 1'
#
loop_
_entity.id
_entity.type
_entity.pdbx_description
1 polymer ?
#
loop_
_entity_poly.entity_id
_entity_poly.type
_entity_poly.pdbx_seq_one_letter_code
_entity_poly.pdbx_strand_id
1 'polypeptide(L)'
;MTCPAGQTSISWAHTHTRHGAPIIQARFSAGTCRPCPLREKCTTSLNITWGRALTLREPRQRAALQQRRREQGTEAWRTRYRARAGIESTMHQIVHRTGTRRTRYRGTDRTHLGHCLAATAINLIRIDAWEHGTLPEPTRSTHLSRLLDPHHSK
;
A
#
# COMPACT_ATOMS: atom_id res chain seq x y z
N MET A 1 -22.45 -12.32 7.52
CA MET A 1 -20.97 -12.48 7.47
C MET A 1 -20.59 -13.42 8.58
N THR A 2 -19.75 -14.40 8.27
CA THR A 2 -19.40 -15.51 9.17
C THR A 2 -17.90 -15.50 9.42
N CYS A 3 -17.48 -15.68 10.67
CA CYS A 3 -16.07 -15.76 11.02
C CYS A 3 -15.52 -17.18 10.76
N PRO A 4 -14.18 -17.39 10.78
CA PRO A 4 -13.58 -18.72 10.59
C PRO A 4 -14.02 -19.77 11.63
N ALA A 5 -14.48 -19.35 12.82
CA ALA A 5 -15.05 -20.23 13.84
C ALA A 5 -16.56 -20.48 13.67
N GLY A 6 -17.15 -20.12 12.53
CA GLY A 6 -18.56 -20.37 12.20
C GLY A 6 -19.58 -19.37 12.79
N GLN A 7 -19.14 -18.40 13.58
CA GLN A 7 -20.05 -17.44 14.23
C GLN A 7 -20.48 -16.32 13.29
N THR A 8 -21.72 -15.85 13.40
CA THR A 8 -22.27 -14.78 12.56
C THR A 8 -22.15 -13.39 13.20
N SER A 9 -22.03 -12.36 12.36
CA SER A 9 -22.07 -10.96 12.79
C SER A 9 -23.43 -10.60 13.40
N ILE A 10 -23.43 -9.86 14.51
CA ILE A 10 -24.65 -9.44 15.21
C ILE A 10 -25.21 -8.10 14.71
N SER A 11 -24.38 -7.27 14.08
CA SER A 11 -24.82 -5.95 13.61
C SER A 11 -24.07 -5.51 12.37
N TRP A 12 -24.77 -4.76 11.52
CA TRP A 12 -24.24 -4.06 10.37
C TRP A 12 -24.64 -2.59 10.47
N ALA A 13 -23.67 -1.70 10.49
CA ALA A 13 -23.93 -0.26 10.60
C ALA A 13 -23.21 0.50 9.50
N HIS A 14 -23.93 1.38 8.82
CA HIS A 14 -23.34 2.40 7.96
C HIS A 14 -22.76 3.49 8.86
N THR A 15 -21.48 3.78 8.70
CA THR A 15 -20.75 4.77 9.50
C THR A 15 -19.66 5.41 8.64
N HIS A 16 -18.82 6.24 9.25
CA HIS A 16 -17.76 6.95 8.57
C HIS A 16 -16.41 6.64 9.22
N THR A 17 -15.34 6.65 8.42
CA THR A 17 -13.98 6.64 8.96
C THR A 17 -13.70 7.95 9.69
N ARG A 18 -12.57 8.01 10.42
CA ARG A 18 -12.06 9.26 11.03
C ARG A 18 -11.92 10.40 10.00
N HIS A 19 -11.74 10.07 8.72
CA HIS A 19 -11.59 11.03 7.63
C HIS A 19 -12.90 11.26 6.85
N GLY A 20 -14.05 10.84 7.38
CA GLY A 20 -15.36 11.09 6.76
C GLY A 20 -15.73 10.18 5.59
N ALA A 21 -14.94 9.14 5.30
CA ALA A 21 -15.26 8.21 4.21
C ALA A 21 -16.35 7.22 4.65
N PRO A 22 -17.42 6.98 3.85
CA PRO A 22 -18.49 6.07 4.24
C PRO A 22 -18.02 4.62 4.22
N ILE A 23 -18.39 3.87 5.26
CA ILE A 23 -18.02 2.47 5.50
C ILE A 23 -19.18 1.71 6.11
N ILE A 24 -19.11 0.38 5.99
CA ILE A 24 -20.02 -0.55 6.65
C ILE A 24 -19.22 -1.29 7.71
N GLN A 25 -19.62 -1.17 8.97
CA GLN A 25 -18.99 -1.90 10.07
C GLN A 25 -19.87 -3.10 10.47
N ALA A 26 -19.34 -4.30 10.27
CA ALA A 26 -19.92 -5.53 10.76
C ALA A 26 -19.29 -5.88 12.11
N ARG A 27 -20.10 -6.06 13.16
CA ARG A 27 -19.62 -6.38 14.51
C ARG A 27 -20.07 -7.76 14.95
N PHE A 28 -19.24 -8.41 15.75
CA PHE A 28 -19.51 -9.70 16.38
C PHE A 28 -19.76 -9.51 17.87
N SER A 29 -20.51 -10.42 18.48
CA SER A 29 -20.79 -10.39 19.92
C SER A 29 -19.50 -10.48 20.73
N ALA A 30 -19.36 -9.62 21.75
CA ALA A 30 -18.28 -9.74 22.72
C ALA A 30 -18.38 -11.06 23.49
N GLY A 31 -19.59 -11.49 23.85
CA GLY A 31 -19.84 -12.76 24.56
C GLY A 31 -19.39 -13.97 23.76
N THR A 32 -19.44 -13.92 22.43
CA THR A 32 -18.97 -15.00 21.55
C THR A 32 -17.46 -14.89 21.28
N CYS A 33 -16.94 -13.68 21.07
CA CYS A 33 -15.53 -13.49 20.74
C CYS A 33 -14.60 -13.66 21.96
N ARG A 34 -15.02 -13.30 23.17
CA ARG A 34 -14.20 -13.37 24.39
C ARG A 34 -13.74 -14.78 24.75
N PRO A 35 -14.62 -15.80 24.80
CA PRO A 35 -14.23 -17.18 25.09
C PRO A 35 -13.70 -17.93 23.86
N CYS A 36 -13.63 -17.29 22.69
CA CYS A 36 -13.23 -17.98 21.45
C CYS A 36 -11.76 -18.41 21.52
N PRO A 37 -11.43 -19.70 21.30
CA PRO A 37 -10.04 -20.18 21.30
C PRO A 37 -9.16 -19.49 20.26
N LEU A 38 -9.75 -19.03 19.16
CA LEU A 38 -9.04 -18.32 18.09
C LEU A 38 -8.85 -16.83 18.38
N ARG A 39 -9.35 -16.29 19.51
CA ARG A 39 -9.38 -14.85 19.80
C ARG A 39 -8.00 -14.20 19.63
N GLU A 40 -6.95 -14.80 20.20
CA GLU A 40 -5.59 -14.27 20.14
C GLU A 40 -5.08 -14.08 18.71
N LYS A 41 -5.45 -14.97 17.78
CA LYS A 41 -5.11 -14.87 16.35
C LYS A 41 -6.12 -14.06 15.53
N CYS A 42 -7.26 -13.69 16.11
CA CYS A 42 -8.45 -13.22 15.39
C CYS A 42 -8.76 -11.74 15.64
N THR A 43 -8.65 -11.25 16.88
CA THR A 43 -8.92 -9.86 17.23
C THR A 43 -8.26 -9.45 18.53
N THR A 44 -7.71 -8.24 18.57
CA THR A 44 -7.18 -7.59 19.77
C THR A 44 -8.17 -6.62 20.42
N SER A 45 -9.45 -6.65 20.01
CA SER A 45 -10.47 -5.75 20.55
C SER A 45 -10.66 -5.95 22.05
N LEU A 46 -10.55 -4.84 22.79
CA LEU A 46 -10.82 -4.76 24.23
C LEU A 46 -12.23 -4.25 24.53
N ASN A 47 -13.04 -3.99 23.50
CA ASN A 47 -14.37 -3.45 23.68
C ASN A 47 -15.28 -4.45 24.44
N ILE A 48 -16.07 -3.91 25.38
CA ILE A 48 -16.91 -4.73 26.26
C ILE A 48 -18.28 -5.06 25.65
N THR A 49 -18.74 -4.23 24.71
CA THR A 49 -20.05 -4.30 24.09
C THR A 49 -20.02 -5.12 22.81
N TRP A 50 -18.93 -5.07 22.04
CA TRP A 50 -18.73 -5.87 20.83
C TRP A 50 -17.33 -6.47 20.77
N GLY A 51 -17.22 -7.64 20.14
CA GLY A 51 -15.98 -8.38 19.96
C GLY A 51 -15.21 -7.92 18.73
N ARG A 52 -14.93 -8.85 17.81
CA ARG A 52 -14.33 -8.55 16.51
C ARG A 52 -15.22 -7.57 15.74
N ALA A 53 -14.61 -6.61 15.06
CA ALA A 53 -15.28 -5.74 14.10
C ALA A 53 -14.55 -5.80 12.76
N LEU A 54 -15.31 -5.86 11.67
CA LEU A 54 -14.81 -5.84 10.30
C LEU A 54 -15.31 -4.58 9.61
N THR A 55 -14.38 -3.83 9.03
CA THR A 55 -14.70 -2.63 8.26
C THR A 55 -14.72 -2.99 6.79
N LEU A 56 -15.87 -2.77 6.17
CA LEU A 56 -16.11 -2.97 4.75
C LEU A 56 -16.30 -1.61 4.09
N ARG A 57 -15.88 -1.51 2.83
CA ARG A 57 -16.18 -0.35 1.99
C ARG A 57 -17.62 -0.43 1.49
N GLU A 58 -18.23 0.71 1.20
CA GLU A 58 -19.54 0.80 0.56
C GLU A 58 -19.58 0.05 -0.79
N PRO A 59 -20.73 -0.50 -1.24
CA PRO A 59 -20.86 -1.23 -2.51
C PRO A 59 -20.26 -0.48 -3.70
N ARG A 60 -20.56 0.82 -3.84
CA ARG A 60 -20.05 1.64 -4.95
C ARG A 60 -18.52 1.75 -4.94
N GLN A 61 -17.93 1.96 -3.76
CA GLN A 61 -16.47 2.02 -3.62
C GLN A 61 -15.82 0.65 -3.89
N ARG A 62 -16.44 -0.44 -3.43
CA ARG A 62 -15.98 -1.80 -3.72
C ARG A 62 -16.01 -2.09 -5.22
N ALA A 63 -17.09 -1.75 -5.90
CA ALA A 63 -17.23 -1.95 -7.35
C ALA A 63 -16.17 -1.16 -8.12
N ALA A 64 -15.98 0.12 -7.78
CA ALA A 64 -14.94 0.96 -8.39
C ALA A 64 -13.53 0.39 -8.18
N LEU A 65 -13.21 -0.10 -6.98
CA LEU A 65 -11.92 -0.74 -6.71
C LEU A 65 -11.73 -2.05 -7.49
N GLN A 66 -12.78 -2.88 -7.58
CA GLN A 66 -12.71 -4.12 -8.36
C GLN A 66 -12.51 -3.84 -9.85
N GLN A 67 -13.21 -2.84 -10.40
CA GLN A 67 -13.02 -2.40 -11.78
C GLN A 67 -11.58 -1.94 -12.02
N ARG A 68 -11.05 -1.07 -11.14
CA ARG A 68 -9.66 -0.60 -11.24
C ARG A 68 -8.64 -1.73 -11.14
N ARG A 69 -8.88 -2.75 -10.32
CA ARG A 69 -8.02 -3.95 -10.24
C ARG A 69 -8.05 -4.77 -11.53
N ARG A 70 -9.22 -4.91 -12.16
CA ARG A 70 -9.35 -5.59 -13.47
C ARG A 70 -8.58 -4.84 -14.54
N GLU A 71 -8.73 -3.52 -14.59
CA GLU A 71 -7.96 -2.66 -15.51
C GLU A 71 -6.45 -2.79 -15.29
N GLN A 72 -5.99 -2.79 -14.03
CA GLN A 72 -4.58 -2.96 -13.66
C GLN A 72 -3.98 -4.30 -14.11
N GLY A 73 -4.81 -5.33 -14.29
CA GLY A 73 -4.38 -6.62 -14.80
C GLY A 73 -4.07 -6.63 -16.30
N THR A 74 -4.48 -5.60 -17.05
CA THR A 74 -4.30 -5.51 -18.50
C THR A 74 -2.91 -5.03 -18.91
N GLU A 75 -2.40 -5.53 -20.03
CA GLU A 75 -1.08 -5.10 -20.56
C GLU A 75 -1.09 -3.64 -21.02
N ALA A 76 -2.22 -3.17 -21.56
CA ALA A 76 -2.39 -1.76 -21.91
C ALA A 76 -2.25 -0.84 -20.70
N TRP A 77 -2.81 -1.23 -19.54
CA TRP A 77 -2.63 -0.48 -18.31
C TRP A 77 -1.19 -0.52 -17.83
N ARG A 78 -0.56 -1.71 -17.80
CA ARG A 78 0.85 -1.85 -17.40
C ARG A 78 1.77 -0.98 -18.25
N THR A 79 1.60 -1.02 -19.57
CA THR A 79 2.36 -0.22 -20.53
C THR A 79 2.22 1.27 -20.23
N ARG A 80 0.99 1.76 -20.03
CA ARG A 80 0.75 3.16 -19.63
C ARG A 80 1.39 3.50 -18.28
N TYR A 81 1.37 2.56 -17.34
CA TYR A 81 1.87 2.78 -15.98
C TYR A 81 3.41 2.72 -15.87
N ARG A 82 4.12 2.12 -16.84
CA ARG A 82 5.60 2.05 -16.86
C ARG A 82 6.26 3.42 -16.71
N ALA A 83 5.73 4.45 -17.38
CA ALA A 83 6.26 5.81 -17.28
C ALA A 83 6.20 6.34 -15.84
N ARG A 84 5.08 6.12 -15.14
CA ARG A 84 4.92 6.51 -13.74
C ARG A 84 5.86 5.74 -12.82
N ALA A 85 6.01 4.44 -13.03
CA ALA A 85 6.96 3.62 -12.27
C ALA A 85 8.40 4.14 -12.42
N GLY A 86 8.79 4.60 -13.63
CA GLY A 86 10.08 5.24 -13.86
C GLY A 86 10.28 6.55 -13.10
N ILE A 87 9.24 7.39 -13.03
CA ILE A 87 9.26 8.64 -12.24
C ILE A 87 9.40 8.32 -10.74
N GLU A 88 8.59 7.39 -10.22
CA GLU A 88 8.63 7.01 -8.80
C GLU A 88 9.99 6.39 -8.42
N SER A 89 10.58 5.58 -9.31
CA SER A 89 11.94 5.05 -9.14
C SER A 89 13.00 6.16 -9.09
N THR A 90 12.90 7.15 -9.99
CA THR A 90 13.82 8.31 -10.00
C THR A 90 13.68 9.12 -8.70
N MET A 91 12.46 9.38 -8.24
CA MET A 91 12.23 10.09 -6.98
C MET A 91 12.77 9.32 -5.77
N HIS A 92 12.60 8.00 -5.76
CA HIS A 92 13.20 7.14 -4.74
C HIS A 92 14.74 7.26 -4.77
N GLN A 93 15.35 7.17 -5.95
CA GLN A 93 16.80 7.31 -6.10
C GLN A 93 17.30 8.67 -5.61
N ILE A 94 16.64 9.77 -6.00
CA ILE A 94 16.96 11.13 -5.52
C ILE A 94 16.95 11.15 -4.00
N VAL A 95 15.86 10.72 -3.36
CA VAL A 95 15.72 10.73 -1.91
C VAL A 95 16.83 9.92 -1.22
N HIS A 96 17.10 8.71 -1.70
CA HIS A 96 18.04 7.79 -1.07
C HIS A 96 19.51 8.15 -1.29
N ARG A 97 19.87 8.71 -2.46
CA ARG A 97 21.27 9.05 -2.78
C ARG A 97 21.67 10.45 -2.31
N THR A 98 20.73 11.39 -2.28
CA THR A 98 21.04 12.81 -2.05
C THR A 98 20.47 13.38 -0.74
N GLY A 99 19.55 12.66 -0.08
CA GLY A 99 19.00 13.09 1.21
C GLY A 99 18.05 14.29 1.14
N THR A 100 17.51 14.62 -0.05
CA THR A 100 16.67 15.80 -0.31
C THR A 100 15.40 15.93 0.52
N ARG A 101 14.96 14.87 1.22
CA ARG A 101 13.87 14.96 2.21
C ARG A 101 14.16 15.95 3.34
N ARG A 102 15.43 16.26 3.60
CA ARG A 102 15.85 17.26 4.59
C ARG A 102 16.95 18.12 3.98
N THR A 103 16.59 19.34 3.56
CA THR A 103 17.56 20.33 3.10
C THR A 103 18.31 20.95 4.28
N ARG A 104 19.61 21.17 4.12
CA ARG A 104 20.44 21.94 5.08
C ARG A 104 20.29 23.46 4.88
N TYR A 105 19.72 23.86 3.75
CA TYR A 105 19.57 25.26 3.37
C TYR A 105 18.27 25.84 3.92
N ARG A 106 18.31 27.12 4.30
CA ARG A 106 17.13 27.90 4.68
C ARG A 106 16.70 28.77 3.50
N GLY A 107 15.40 28.89 3.29
CA GLY A 107 14.79 29.64 2.18
C GLY A 107 14.55 28.78 0.93
N THR A 108 13.53 29.16 0.15
CA THR A 108 13.08 28.44 -1.05
C THR A 108 14.14 28.41 -2.14
N ASP A 109 14.84 29.52 -2.36
CA ASP A 109 15.74 29.66 -3.50
C ASP A 109 16.99 28.79 -3.35
N ARG A 110 17.59 28.79 -2.16
CA ARG A 110 18.73 27.92 -1.84
C ARG A 110 18.35 26.44 -1.84
N THR A 111 17.13 26.13 -1.38
CA THR A 111 16.59 24.76 -1.44
C THR A 111 16.37 24.31 -2.87
N HIS A 112 15.83 25.18 -3.72
CA HIS A 112 15.65 24.92 -5.15
C HIS A 112 16.99 24.63 -5.83
N LEU A 113 18.02 25.47 -5.61
CA LEU A 113 19.36 25.22 -6.13
C LEU A 113 19.91 23.87 -5.66
N GLY A 114 19.74 23.53 -4.37
CA GLY A 114 20.13 22.23 -3.83
C GLY A 114 19.41 21.05 -4.52
N HIS A 115 18.13 21.19 -4.84
CA HIS A 115 17.38 20.18 -5.59
C HIS A 115 17.84 20.07 -7.05
N CYS A 116 18.16 21.18 -7.72
CA CYS A 116 18.75 21.15 -9.06
C CYS A 116 20.09 20.40 -9.06
N LEU A 117 20.97 20.68 -8.09
CA LEU A 117 22.25 19.98 -7.95
C LEU A 117 22.06 18.48 -7.68
N ALA A 118 21.10 18.12 -6.82
CA ALA A 118 20.75 16.72 -6.58
C ALA A 118 20.25 16.01 -7.85
N ALA A 119 19.40 16.67 -8.64
CA ALA A 119 18.91 16.12 -9.91
C ALA A 119 20.06 15.91 -10.92
N THR A 120 20.97 16.88 -11.03
CA THR A 120 22.17 16.76 -11.88
C THR A 120 23.04 15.59 -11.43
N ALA A 121 23.30 15.46 -10.12
CA ALA A 121 24.08 14.34 -9.58
C ALA A 121 23.45 12.98 -9.91
N ILE A 122 22.11 12.85 -9.84
CA ILE A 122 21.42 11.63 -10.24
C ILE A 122 21.58 11.34 -11.74
N ASN A 123 21.51 12.35 -12.61
CA ASN A 123 21.75 12.14 -14.04
C ASN A 123 23.17 11.60 -14.29
N LEU A 124 24.18 12.15 -13.62
CA LEU A 124 25.57 11.67 -13.73
C LEU A 124 25.72 10.22 -13.24
N ILE A 125 25.14 9.89 -12.07
CA ILE A 125 25.14 8.51 -11.54
C ILE A 125 24.46 7.53 -12.52
N ARG A 126 23.40 7.96 -13.21
CA ARG A 126 22.69 7.12 -14.18
C ARG A 126 23.46 6.92 -15.47
N ILE A 127 24.16 7.95 -15.96
CA ILE A 127 25.06 7.85 -17.11
C ILE A 127 26.19 6.87 -16.78
N ASP A 128 26.84 7.06 -15.63
CA ASP A 128 27.88 6.16 -15.14
C ASP A 128 27.41 4.70 -15.04
N ALA A 129 26.23 4.47 -14.46
CA ALA A 129 25.66 3.13 -14.37
C ALA A 129 25.31 2.52 -15.73
N TRP A 130 24.92 3.34 -16.71
CA TRP A 130 24.64 2.88 -18.07
C TRP A 130 25.92 2.45 -18.79
N GLU A 131 26.97 3.26 -18.72
CA GLU A 131 28.29 2.95 -19.31
C GLU A 131 28.87 1.65 -18.75
N HIS A 132 28.74 1.43 -17.44
CA HIS A 132 29.29 0.25 -16.77
C HIS A 132 28.33 -0.95 -16.73
N GLY A 133 27.14 -0.85 -17.34
CA GLY A 133 26.13 -1.92 -17.32
C GLY A 133 25.57 -2.26 -15.92
N THR A 134 25.73 -1.38 -14.94
CA THR A 134 25.28 -1.58 -13.54
C THR A 134 23.91 -0.97 -13.27
N LEU A 135 23.03 -0.99 -14.27
CA LEU A 135 21.71 -0.38 -14.18
C LEU A 135 20.93 -0.90 -12.96
N PRO A 136 20.11 -0.04 -12.32
CA PRO A 136 19.34 -0.44 -11.14
C PRO A 136 18.51 -1.69 -11.40
N GLU A 137 18.55 -2.62 -10.45
CA GLU A 137 17.81 -3.88 -10.55
C GLU A 137 16.31 -3.63 -10.83
N PRO A 138 15.64 -4.57 -11.54
CA PRO A 138 14.21 -4.54 -11.74
C PRO A 138 13.43 -4.39 -10.42
N THR A 139 12.22 -3.86 -10.52
CA THR A 139 11.30 -3.66 -9.39
C THR A 139 11.26 -4.88 -8.48
N ARG A 140 11.64 -4.70 -7.21
CA ARG A 140 11.65 -5.77 -6.19
C ARG A 140 10.27 -6.44 -6.11
N SER A 141 10.23 -7.76 -6.34
CA SER A 141 9.01 -8.54 -6.15
C SER A 141 8.68 -8.65 -4.66
N THR A 142 7.43 -8.34 -4.30
CA THR A 142 6.98 -8.49 -2.91
C THR A 142 6.98 -9.97 -2.51
N HIS A 143 7.16 -10.26 -1.22
CA HIS A 143 7.10 -11.63 -0.72
C HIS A 143 5.77 -12.32 -1.08
N LEU A 144 4.66 -11.59 -0.98
CA LEU A 144 3.35 -12.08 -1.38
C LEU A 144 3.29 -12.38 -2.88
N SER A 145 3.83 -11.50 -3.73
CA SER A 145 3.90 -11.75 -5.17
C SER A 145 4.68 -13.02 -5.50
N ARG A 146 5.79 -13.27 -4.79
CA ARG A 146 6.58 -14.51 -4.94
C ARG A 146 5.82 -15.76 -4.51
N LEU A 147 5.05 -15.69 -3.42
CA LEU A 147 4.20 -16.80 -2.97
C LEU A 147 3.03 -17.10 -3.92
N LEU A 148 2.55 -16.10 -4.64
CA LEU A 148 1.45 -16.23 -5.59
C LEU A 148 1.92 -16.54 -7.01
N ASP A 149 3.24 -16.62 -7.24
CA ASP A 149 3.81 -16.93 -8.54
C ASP A 149 3.84 -18.46 -8.74
N PRO A 150 3.02 -19.03 -9.64
CA PRO A 150 2.91 -20.48 -9.82
C PRO A 150 4.20 -21.13 -10.36
N HIS A 151 5.21 -20.35 -10.72
CA HIS A 151 6.52 -20.81 -11.18
C HIS A 151 7.59 -20.90 -10.08
N HIS A 152 7.25 -20.63 -8.81
CA HIS A 152 8.16 -20.70 -7.68
C HIS A 152 7.94 -21.95 -6.80
N SER A 153 7.69 -23.10 -7.43
CA SER A 153 7.84 -24.42 -6.80
C SER A 153 9.04 -25.13 -7.40
N LYS A 154 10.20 -24.97 -6.75
CA LYS A 154 11.29 -25.96 -6.70
C LYS A 154 11.89 -25.92 -5.31
#